data_AF-A0A2E8F579-F1
#
_entry.id   AF-A0A2E8F579-F1
#
_cell.length_a   1.000
_cell.length_b   1.000
_cell.length_c   1.000
_cell.angle_alpha   90.00
_cell.angle_beta   90.00
_cell.angle_gamma   90.00
#
_symmetry.space_group_name_H-M   'P 1'
#
loop_
_entity.id
_entity.type
_entity.pdbx_description
1 polymer ?
#
loop_
_entity_poly.entity_id
_entity_poly.type
_entity_poly.pdbx_seq_one_letter_code
_entity_poly.pdbx_strand_id
1 'polypeptide(L)'
;MQTGVSFATFSPDGTRIASGGFDGTVKVWDARPWTPKLKVQYETRGYLTFHTPRCSSNDALRKAIQADRTINDQVRQQALDWSQLFWNNYAGPKSLRLNNQSWEIARQAKLPVEKYQAALEMALEANSLTPGRGWMLNTLGIAQYRAQKYQEALTTLTRAAKLNAALFGGESTHDLVFLAMTHFQLKAQPKAADLLEKVKSIADKAKQKDTELDGFIKEAESLIQSPPHGKK
;
A
#
# COMPACT_ATOMS: atom_id res chain seq x y z
N MET A 1 15.92 0.96 -25.36
CA MET A 1 16.56 1.82 -26.36
C MET A 1 16.07 3.24 -26.12
N GLN A 2 16.97 4.21 -25.92
CA GLN A 2 16.60 5.62 -25.94
C GLN A 2 16.58 6.05 -27.40
N THR A 3 15.42 6.41 -27.95
CA THR A 3 15.34 6.96 -29.31
C THR A 3 15.82 8.40 -29.26
N GLY A 4 16.97 8.67 -29.88
CA GLY A 4 17.55 10.01 -29.94
C GLY A 4 16.69 10.95 -30.78
N VAL A 5 16.74 12.25 -30.45
CA VAL A 5 16.26 13.32 -31.33
C VAL A 5 17.34 13.55 -32.39
N SER A 6 16.97 13.46 -33.66
CA SER A 6 17.92 13.67 -34.77
C SER A 6 17.83 15.08 -35.37
N PHE A 7 16.70 15.77 -35.20
CA PHE A 7 16.48 17.12 -35.73
C PHE A 7 15.67 17.99 -34.76
N ALA A 8 16.04 19.27 -34.64
CA ALA A 8 15.23 20.30 -34.00
C ALA A 8 15.41 21.64 -34.72
N THR A 9 14.32 22.38 -34.96
CA THR A 9 14.36 23.73 -35.56
C THR A 9 13.34 24.65 -34.92
N PHE A 10 13.65 25.94 -34.85
CA PHE A 10 12.69 26.98 -34.48
C PHE A 10 11.79 27.35 -35.67
N SER A 11 10.57 27.79 -35.39
CA SER A 11 9.76 28.52 -36.37
C SER A 11 10.38 29.89 -36.69
N PRO A 12 10.12 30.48 -37.87
CA PRO A 12 10.70 31.78 -38.23
C PRO A 12 10.35 32.93 -37.26
N ASP A 13 9.19 32.85 -36.60
CA ASP A 13 8.74 33.81 -35.59
C ASP A 13 9.26 33.49 -34.17
N GLY A 14 10.03 32.41 -34.00
CA GLY A 14 10.57 31.95 -32.73
C GLY A 14 9.54 31.43 -31.73
N THR A 15 8.25 31.33 -32.10
CA THR A 15 7.19 30.95 -31.16
C THR A 15 7.04 29.44 -30.98
N ARG A 16 7.67 28.64 -31.84
CA ARG A 16 7.57 27.17 -31.82
C ARG A 16 8.92 26.51 -32.08
N ILE A 17 9.06 25.28 -31.58
CA ILE A 17 10.13 24.35 -31.95
C ILE A 17 9.49 23.11 -32.56
N ALA A 18 9.99 22.67 -33.71
CA ALA A 18 9.68 21.34 -34.26
C ALA A 18 10.85 20.40 -33.97
N SER A 19 10.56 19.21 -33.42
CA SER A 19 11.56 18.16 -33.20
C SER A 19 11.13 16.86 -33.88
N GLY A 20 12.07 16.18 -34.55
CA GLY A 20 11.88 14.87 -35.16
C GLY A 20 12.83 13.84 -34.55
N GLY A 21 12.32 12.65 -34.26
CA GLY A 21 13.08 11.55 -33.69
C GLY A 21 12.89 10.23 -34.44
N PHE A 22 13.72 9.24 -34.11
CA PHE A 22 13.61 7.88 -34.66
C PHE A 22 12.35 7.12 -34.21
N ASP A 23 11.53 7.72 -33.34
CA ASP A 23 10.21 7.20 -33.00
C ASP A 23 9.17 7.43 -34.12
N GLY A 24 9.58 8.03 -35.24
CA GLY A 24 8.73 8.28 -36.40
C GLY A 24 7.74 9.42 -36.17
N THR A 25 7.87 10.18 -35.07
CA THR A 25 6.97 11.28 -34.74
C THR A 25 7.65 12.64 -34.89
N VAL A 26 6.86 13.62 -35.32
CA VAL A 26 7.21 15.05 -35.22
C VAL A 26 6.42 15.64 -34.05
N LYS A 27 7.12 16.29 -33.13
CA LYS A 27 6.52 17.03 -32.01
C LYS A 27 6.72 18.52 -32.22
N VAL A 28 5.67 19.30 -32.00
CA VAL A 28 5.71 20.77 -32.04
C VAL A 28 5.51 21.31 -30.63
N TRP A 29 6.44 22.15 -30.20
CA TRP A 29 6.50 22.72 -28.86
C TRP A 29 6.27 24.23 -28.92
N ASP A 30 5.65 24.78 -27.88
CA ASP A 30 5.57 26.22 -27.67
C ASP A 30 6.92 26.73 -27.12
N ALA A 31 7.51 27.70 -27.81
CA ALA A 31 8.80 28.29 -27.47
C ALA A 31 8.68 29.71 -26.92
N ARG A 32 7.45 30.20 -26.72
CA ARG A 32 7.23 31.52 -26.13
C ARG A 32 7.77 31.56 -24.69
N PRO A 33 8.26 32.72 -24.23
CA PRO A 33 8.68 32.89 -22.84
C PRO A 33 7.56 32.48 -21.88
N TRP A 34 7.93 31.84 -20.79
CA TRP A 34 6.95 31.46 -19.77
C TRP A 34 6.30 32.71 -19.18
N THR A 35 4.98 32.68 -19.13
CA THR A 35 4.25 33.65 -18.32
C THR A 35 4.63 33.45 -16.84
N PRO A 36 4.52 34.49 -15.99
CA PRO A 36 4.77 34.35 -14.56
C PRO A 36 4.00 33.17 -13.94
N LYS A 37 2.75 32.97 -14.35
CA LYS A 37 1.92 31.83 -13.92
C LYS A 37 2.52 30.47 -14.31
N LEU A 38 2.95 30.31 -15.56
CA LEU A 38 3.54 29.05 -16.03
C LEU A 38 4.86 28.75 -15.31
N LYS A 39 5.66 29.79 -15.03
CA LYS A 39 6.90 29.66 -14.26
C LYS A 39 6.65 29.09 -12.86
N VAL A 40 5.68 29.66 -12.12
CA VAL A 40 5.29 29.15 -10.79
C VAL A 40 4.79 27.72 -10.86
N GLN A 41 3.96 27.37 -11.85
CA GLN A 41 3.46 26.00 -12.02
C GLN A 41 4.58 24.99 -12.29
N TYR A 42 5.53 25.36 -13.15
CA TYR A 42 6.66 24.51 -13.49
C TYR A 42 7.59 24.29 -12.28
N GLU A 43 7.96 25.37 -11.59
CA GLU A 43 8.78 25.33 -10.38
C GLU A 43 8.09 24.51 -9.28
N THR A 44 6.79 24.71 -9.06
CA THR A 44 6.00 23.95 -8.09
C THR A 44 5.98 22.47 -8.42
N ARG A 45 5.76 22.11 -9.68
CA ARG A 45 5.77 20.70 -10.11
C ARG A 45 7.15 20.08 -9.88
N GLY A 46 8.22 20.75 -10.28
CA GLY A 46 9.60 20.29 -10.07
C GLY A 46 9.91 20.07 -8.59
N TYR A 47 9.54 21.04 -7.76
CA TYR A 47 9.68 20.97 -6.31
C TYR A 47 8.94 19.75 -5.74
N LEU A 48 7.63 19.64 -5.99
CA LEU A 48 6.83 18.54 -5.44
C LEU A 48 7.28 17.17 -5.97
N THR A 49 7.65 17.05 -7.24
CA THR A 49 8.21 15.80 -7.79
C THR A 49 9.48 15.38 -7.08
N PHE A 50 10.36 16.33 -6.72
CA PHE A 50 11.58 16.04 -5.98
C PHE A 50 11.32 15.74 -4.50
N HIS A 51 10.47 16.51 -3.82
CA HIS A 51 10.33 16.43 -2.37
C HIS A 51 9.33 15.37 -1.90
N THR A 52 8.25 15.11 -2.65
CA THR A 52 7.19 14.16 -2.23
C THR A 52 7.76 12.79 -1.85
N PRO A 53 8.64 12.15 -2.65
CA PRO A 53 9.15 10.81 -2.33
C PRO A 53 10.07 10.76 -1.10
N ARG A 54 10.57 11.92 -0.65
CA ARG A 54 11.52 12.05 0.48
C ARG A 54 10.81 12.33 1.81
N CYS A 55 9.49 12.48 1.79
CA CYS A 55 8.69 12.74 2.98
C CYS A 55 7.98 11.47 3.43
N SER A 56 7.76 11.34 4.75
CA SER A 56 7.07 10.19 5.34
C SER A 56 5.53 10.30 5.30
N SER A 57 5.00 11.52 5.13
CA SER A 57 3.57 11.79 5.00
C SER A 57 3.32 13.09 4.24
N ASN A 58 2.06 13.34 3.84
CA ASN A 58 1.69 14.66 3.31
C ASN A 58 1.93 15.76 4.34
N ASP A 59 1.71 15.51 5.63
CA ASP A 59 1.99 16.51 6.68
C ASP A 59 3.48 16.82 6.78
N ALA A 60 4.35 15.81 6.66
CA ALA A 60 5.79 16.02 6.60
C ALA A 60 6.19 16.84 5.36
N LEU A 61 5.59 16.54 4.21
CA LEU A 61 5.78 17.31 2.98
C LEU A 61 5.35 18.78 3.15
N ARG A 62 4.17 19.01 3.72
CA ARG A 62 3.65 20.37 3.99
C ARG A 62 4.56 21.15 4.94
N LYS A 63 5.08 20.51 5.99
CA LYS A 63 6.07 21.12 6.89
C LYS A 63 7.37 21.46 6.16
N ALA A 64 7.86 20.57 5.30
CA ALA A 64 9.04 20.84 4.49
C ALA A 64 8.83 22.03 3.54
N ILE A 65 7.69 22.07 2.84
CA ILE A 65 7.30 23.21 1.99
C ILE A 65 7.27 24.52 2.78
N GLN A 66 6.74 24.51 4.01
CA GLN A 66 6.69 25.71 4.86
C GLN A 66 8.07 26.17 5.32
N ALA A 67 8.98 25.25 5.62
CA ALA A 67 10.30 25.56 6.15
C ALA A 67 11.30 26.01 5.08
N ASP A 68 11.05 25.69 3.81
CA ASP A 68 12.03 25.87 2.73
C ASP A 68 12.16 27.34 2.30
N ARG A 69 13.28 27.98 2.62
CA ARG A 69 13.53 29.39 2.28
C ARG A 69 14.01 29.61 0.84
N THR A 70 14.23 28.54 0.06
CA THR A 70 14.76 28.64 -1.31
C THR A 70 13.68 28.89 -2.35
N ILE A 71 12.41 28.62 -2.02
CA ILE A 71 11.26 28.87 -2.88
C ILE A 71 10.58 30.21 -2.55
N ASN A 72 10.08 30.90 -3.57
CA ASN A 72 9.28 32.12 -3.40
C ASN A 72 7.86 31.81 -2.88
N ASP A 73 7.16 32.85 -2.43
CA ASP A 73 5.84 32.70 -1.79
C ASP A 73 4.75 32.14 -2.72
N GLN A 74 4.81 32.46 -4.02
CA GLN A 74 3.84 31.93 -4.99
C GLN A 74 4.02 30.42 -5.19
N VAL A 75 5.27 29.95 -5.30
CA VAL A 75 5.60 28.52 -5.40
C VAL A 75 5.25 27.81 -4.10
N ARG A 76 5.55 28.42 -2.94
CA ARG A 76 5.20 27.85 -1.63
C ARG A 76 3.70 27.65 -1.49
N GLN A 77 2.90 28.66 -1.78
CA GLN A 77 1.45 28.58 -1.67
C GLN A 77 0.90 27.51 -2.62
N GLN A 78 1.31 27.53 -3.89
CA GLN A 78 0.85 26.54 -4.87
C GLN A 78 1.31 25.12 -4.52
N ALA A 79 2.52 24.95 -3.96
CA ALA A 79 3.00 23.67 -3.50
C ALA A 79 2.15 23.13 -2.33
N LEU A 80 1.74 23.99 -1.40
CA LEU A 80 0.82 23.60 -0.32
C LEU A 80 -0.54 23.19 -0.87
N ASP A 81 -1.07 23.91 -1.86
CA ASP A 81 -2.35 23.59 -2.50
C ASP A 81 -2.29 22.25 -3.25
N TRP A 82 -1.17 21.96 -3.91
CA TRP A 82 -0.99 20.74 -4.70
C TRP A 82 -0.46 19.54 -3.90
N SER A 83 0.04 19.76 -2.67
CA SER A 83 0.71 18.75 -1.84
C SER A 83 -0.09 17.44 -1.71
N GLN A 84 -1.40 17.54 -1.45
CA GLN A 84 -2.26 16.37 -1.28
C GLN A 84 -2.39 15.55 -2.57
N LEU A 85 -2.53 16.21 -3.72
CA LEU A 85 -2.64 15.53 -5.01
C LEU A 85 -1.34 14.78 -5.34
N PHE A 86 -0.19 15.43 -5.16
CA PHE A 86 1.11 14.81 -5.39
C PHE A 86 1.36 13.67 -4.42
N TRP A 87 1.02 13.85 -3.14
CA TRP A 87 1.12 12.79 -2.16
C TRP A 87 0.28 11.57 -2.55
N ASN A 88 -0.99 11.76 -2.93
CA ASN A 88 -1.86 10.66 -3.32
C ASN A 88 -1.34 9.92 -4.56
N ASN A 89 -0.86 10.68 -5.57
CA ASN A 89 -0.28 10.11 -6.80
C ASN A 89 1.01 9.32 -6.54
N TYR A 90 1.76 9.67 -5.49
CA TYR A 90 2.95 8.93 -5.07
C TYR A 90 2.62 7.74 -4.17
N ALA A 91 1.95 8.01 -3.05
CA ALA A 91 1.74 7.07 -1.95
C ALA A 91 0.74 5.97 -2.31
N GLY A 92 -0.35 6.29 -3.03
CA GLY A 92 -1.40 5.33 -3.36
C GLY A 92 -0.89 4.11 -4.16
N PRO A 93 -0.32 4.32 -5.36
CA PRO A 93 0.20 3.22 -6.18
C PRO A 93 1.34 2.45 -5.50
N LYS A 94 2.24 3.14 -4.80
CA LYS A 94 3.35 2.51 -4.07
C LYS A 94 2.82 1.62 -2.94
N SER A 95 1.89 2.12 -2.16
CA SER A 95 1.25 1.41 -1.07
C SER A 95 0.53 0.15 -1.54
N LEU A 96 -0.27 0.26 -2.61
CA LEU A 96 -0.96 -0.88 -3.22
C LEU A 96 0.01 -1.98 -3.68
N ARG A 97 1.10 -1.59 -4.36
CA ARG A 97 2.12 -2.54 -4.82
C ARG A 97 2.76 -3.28 -3.63
N LEU A 98 3.17 -2.55 -2.60
CA LEU A 98 3.78 -3.13 -1.41
C LEU A 98 2.82 -4.05 -0.65
N ASN A 99 1.56 -3.64 -0.50
CA ASN A 99 0.53 -4.49 0.11
C ASN A 99 0.37 -5.81 -0.65
N ASN A 100 0.24 -5.75 -1.97
CA ASN A 100 0.07 -6.95 -2.79
C ASN A 100 1.30 -7.86 -2.74
N GLN A 101 2.50 -7.28 -2.76
CA GLN A 101 3.74 -8.05 -2.60
C GLN A 101 3.84 -8.72 -1.21
N SER A 102 3.43 -8.01 -0.16
CA SER A 102 3.31 -8.61 1.18
C SER A 102 2.29 -9.75 1.19
N TRP A 103 1.11 -9.53 0.61
CA TRP A 103 0.03 -10.52 0.56
C TRP A 103 0.48 -11.82 -0.09
N GLU A 104 1.14 -11.74 -1.25
CA GLU A 104 1.62 -12.93 -1.97
C GLU A 104 2.55 -13.82 -1.14
N ILE A 105 3.30 -13.24 -0.21
CA ILE A 105 4.15 -13.99 0.72
C ILE A 105 3.35 -14.43 1.96
N ALA A 106 2.64 -13.51 2.60
CA ALA A 106 1.99 -13.72 3.88
C ALA A 106 0.85 -14.75 3.82
N ARG A 107 0.18 -14.86 2.67
CA ARG A 107 -0.86 -15.87 2.42
C ARG A 107 -0.31 -17.30 2.38
N GLN A 108 0.96 -17.49 2.09
CA GLN A 108 1.54 -18.84 2.05
C GLN A 108 1.84 -19.35 3.46
N ALA A 109 1.61 -20.64 3.67
CA ALA A 109 1.97 -21.33 4.92
C ALA A 109 3.40 -21.89 4.84
N LYS A 110 4.07 -21.98 6.01
CA LYS A 110 5.34 -22.71 6.20
C LYS A 110 6.53 -22.20 5.36
N LEU A 111 6.60 -20.90 5.07
CA LEU A 111 7.83 -20.29 4.55
C LEU A 111 8.85 -20.05 5.68
N PRO A 112 10.15 -19.90 5.35
CA PRO A 112 11.16 -19.43 6.30
C PRO A 112 10.78 -18.07 6.91
N VAL A 113 11.09 -17.87 8.20
CA VAL A 113 10.66 -16.68 8.95
C VAL A 113 11.17 -15.37 8.34
N GLU A 114 12.34 -15.40 7.69
CA GLU A 114 12.95 -14.25 7.02
C GLU A 114 12.10 -13.75 5.85
N LYS A 115 11.39 -14.67 5.16
CA LYS A 115 10.44 -14.29 4.11
C LYS A 115 9.25 -13.53 4.69
N TYR A 116 8.77 -13.95 5.86
CA TYR A 116 7.68 -13.26 6.54
C TYR A 116 8.11 -11.93 7.15
N GLN A 117 9.37 -11.78 7.55
CA GLN A 117 9.92 -10.47 7.95
C GLN A 117 9.91 -9.49 6.78
N ALA A 118 10.33 -9.91 5.58
CA ALA A 118 10.25 -9.07 4.39
C ALA A 118 8.79 -8.70 4.04
N ALA A 119 7.85 -9.64 4.17
CA ALA A 119 6.42 -9.35 4.00
C ALA A 119 5.93 -8.31 5.01
N LEU A 120 6.30 -8.48 6.28
CA LEU A 120 5.93 -7.56 7.35
C LEU A 120 6.45 -6.14 7.10
N GLU A 121 7.69 -5.99 6.65
CA GLU A 121 8.28 -4.68 6.29
C GLU A 121 7.49 -4.00 5.17
N MET A 122 7.17 -4.73 4.10
CA MET A 122 6.35 -4.20 3.01
C MET A 122 4.94 -3.79 3.47
N ALA A 123 4.29 -4.60 4.31
CA ALA A 123 2.98 -4.26 4.86
C ALA A 123 3.01 -3.04 5.78
N LEU A 124 4.05 -2.90 6.62
CA LEU A 124 4.24 -1.74 7.49
C LEU A 124 4.41 -0.47 6.66
N GLU A 125 5.26 -0.52 5.63
CA GLU A 125 5.47 0.63 4.74
C GLU A 125 4.17 1.00 4.00
N ALA A 126 3.45 0.02 3.45
CA ALA A 126 2.16 0.26 2.78
C ALA A 126 1.16 0.96 3.71
N ASN A 127 0.99 0.45 4.94
CA ASN A 127 0.08 1.04 5.92
C ASN A 127 0.55 2.42 6.42
N SER A 128 1.86 2.71 6.41
CA SER A 128 2.38 4.04 6.73
C SER A 128 2.05 5.07 5.64
N LEU A 129 2.06 4.66 4.37
CA LEU A 129 1.79 5.51 3.21
C LEU A 129 0.30 5.83 3.08
N THR A 130 -0.57 4.86 3.33
CA THR A 130 -2.03 5.00 3.25
C THR A 130 -2.72 4.37 4.46
N PRO A 131 -2.75 5.06 5.61
CA PRO A 131 -3.25 4.49 6.86
C PRO A 131 -4.78 4.29 6.85
N GLY A 132 -5.25 3.38 7.70
CA GLY A 132 -6.67 3.23 8.01
C GLY A 132 -7.51 2.40 7.03
N ARG A 133 -6.87 1.62 6.15
CA ARG A 133 -7.56 0.68 5.25
C ARG A 133 -7.66 -0.71 5.89
N GLY A 134 -8.87 -1.19 6.17
CA GLY A 134 -9.09 -2.47 6.85
C GLY A 134 -8.44 -3.66 6.15
N TRP A 135 -8.60 -3.77 4.82
CA TRP A 135 -8.03 -4.86 4.02
C TRP A 135 -6.49 -4.82 3.96
N MET A 136 -5.86 -3.64 4.08
CA MET A 136 -4.40 -3.53 4.21
C MET A 136 -3.91 -3.90 5.61
N LEU A 137 -4.69 -3.56 6.64
CA LEU A 137 -4.41 -3.98 8.00
C LEU A 137 -4.57 -5.50 8.15
N ASN A 138 -5.50 -6.13 7.42
CA ASN A 138 -5.59 -7.58 7.35
C ASN A 138 -4.27 -8.20 6.87
N THR A 139 -3.73 -7.70 5.74
CA THR A 139 -2.44 -8.16 5.21
C THR A 139 -1.31 -7.96 6.23
N LEU A 140 -1.25 -6.79 6.89
CA LEU A 140 -0.27 -6.51 7.94
C LEU A 140 -0.40 -7.45 9.13
N GLY A 141 -1.62 -7.69 9.61
CA GLY A 141 -1.90 -8.57 10.73
C GLY A 141 -1.51 -10.01 10.44
N ILE A 142 -1.75 -10.48 9.22
CA ILE A 142 -1.32 -11.81 8.76
C ILE A 142 0.21 -11.87 8.69
N ALA A 143 0.88 -10.87 8.12
CA ALA A 143 2.34 -10.82 8.10
C ALA A 143 2.94 -10.80 9.51
N GLN A 144 2.33 -10.09 10.46
CA GLN A 144 2.71 -10.12 11.88
C GLN A 144 2.55 -11.51 12.49
N TYR A 145 1.41 -12.17 12.26
CA TYR A 145 1.16 -13.54 12.72
C TYR A 145 2.23 -14.51 12.17
N ARG A 146 2.50 -14.44 10.87
CA ARG A 146 3.51 -15.27 10.20
C ARG A 146 4.93 -15.01 10.72
N ALA A 147 5.24 -13.77 11.05
CA ALA A 147 6.49 -13.36 11.70
C ALA A 147 6.52 -13.63 13.22
N GLN A 148 5.55 -14.39 13.75
CA GLN A 148 5.44 -14.78 15.17
C GLN A 148 5.23 -13.60 16.14
N LYS A 149 4.74 -12.46 15.64
CA LYS A 149 4.39 -11.25 16.41
C LYS A 149 2.91 -11.28 16.80
N TYR A 150 2.54 -12.26 17.63
CA TYR A 150 1.13 -12.61 17.86
C TYR A 150 0.33 -11.53 18.58
N GLN A 151 0.94 -10.77 19.49
CA GLN A 151 0.25 -9.70 20.22
C GLN A 151 -0.05 -8.50 19.31
N GLU A 152 0.91 -8.14 18.45
CA GLU A 152 0.72 -7.13 17.42
C GLU A 152 -0.31 -7.60 16.39
N ALA A 153 -0.23 -8.86 15.96
CA ALA A 153 -1.17 -9.46 15.02
C ALA A 153 -2.61 -9.38 15.57
N LEU A 154 -2.82 -9.74 16.84
CA LEU A 154 -4.14 -9.67 17.47
C LEU A 154 -4.70 -8.25 17.42
N THR A 155 -3.87 -7.25 17.76
CA THR A 155 -4.28 -5.84 17.77
C THR A 155 -4.65 -5.37 16.35
N THR A 156 -3.79 -5.67 15.38
CA THR A 156 -3.96 -5.25 13.99
C THR A 156 -5.15 -5.94 13.32
N LEU A 157 -5.26 -7.27 13.44
CA LEU A 157 -6.36 -8.06 12.87
C LEU A 157 -7.70 -7.70 13.48
N THR A 158 -7.76 -7.43 14.79
CA THR A 158 -9.00 -6.96 15.45
C THR A 158 -9.46 -5.63 14.86
N ARG A 159 -8.52 -4.70 14.63
CA ARG A 159 -8.81 -3.42 13.97
C ARG A 159 -9.22 -3.62 12.52
N ALA A 160 -8.55 -4.50 11.79
CA ALA A 160 -8.86 -4.84 10.40
C ALA A 160 -10.29 -5.36 10.27
N ALA A 161 -10.66 -6.37 11.07
CA ALA A 161 -11.99 -6.96 11.11
C ALA A 161 -13.10 -5.93 11.34
N LYS A 162 -12.89 -5.00 12.28
CA LYS A 162 -13.85 -3.91 12.55
C LYS A 162 -14.04 -2.98 11.35
N LEU A 163 -12.94 -2.58 10.71
CA LEU A 163 -12.99 -1.68 9.55
C LEU A 163 -13.58 -2.37 8.32
N ASN A 164 -13.23 -3.64 8.09
CA ASN A 164 -13.76 -4.43 6.98
C ASN A 164 -15.25 -4.71 7.17
N ALA A 165 -15.70 -5.02 8.39
CA ALA A 165 -17.11 -5.19 8.68
C ALA A 165 -17.94 -3.93 8.40
N ALA A 166 -17.41 -2.75 8.77
CA ALA A 166 -18.05 -1.48 8.45
C ALA A 166 -18.06 -1.19 6.93
N LEU A 167 -17.02 -1.59 6.20
CA LEU A 167 -16.88 -1.32 4.77
C LEU A 167 -17.70 -2.26 3.88
N PHE A 168 -17.73 -3.55 4.23
CA PHE A 168 -18.34 -4.62 3.43
C PHE A 168 -19.70 -5.10 3.97
N GLY A 169 -20.18 -4.54 5.08
CA GLY A 169 -21.48 -4.85 5.67
C GLY A 169 -21.55 -6.21 6.38
N GLY A 170 -20.42 -6.77 6.78
CA GLY A 170 -20.35 -8.06 7.47
C GLY A 170 -18.93 -8.50 7.80
N GLU A 171 -18.78 -9.43 8.74
CA GLU A 171 -17.47 -9.95 9.14
C GLU A 171 -16.79 -10.69 7.99
N SER A 172 -15.50 -10.43 7.78
CA SER A 172 -14.68 -11.15 6.79
C SER A 172 -14.16 -12.47 7.38
N THR A 173 -14.39 -13.57 6.67
CA THR A 173 -13.86 -14.89 7.05
C THR A 173 -12.33 -14.94 7.05
N HIS A 174 -11.66 -14.21 6.15
CA HIS A 174 -10.19 -14.06 6.12
C HIS A 174 -9.66 -13.35 7.37
N ASP A 175 -10.37 -12.34 7.88
CA ASP A 175 -10.00 -11.70 9.15
C ASP A 175 -10.19 -12.69 10.32
N LEU A 176 -11.33 -13.38 10.36
CA LEU A 176 -11.69 -14.26 11.46
C LEU A 176 -10.80 -15.51 11.56
N VAL A 177 -10.39 -16.11 10.43
CA VAL A 177 -9.56 -17.33 10.45
C VAL A 177 -8.17 -17.06 11.02
N PHE A 178 -7.57 -15.91 10.68
CA PHE A 178 -6.29 -15.51 11.26
C PHE A 178 -6.41 -15.01 12.70
N LEU A 179 -7.54 -14.42 13.10
CA LEU A 179 -7.84 -14.15 14.51
C LEU A 179 -7.94 -15.45 15.31
N ALA A 180 -8.59 -16.49 14.80
CA ALA A 180 -8.68 -17.80 15.44
C ALA A 180 -7.28 -18.39 15.69
N MET A 181 -6.46 -18.45 14.64
CA MET A 181 -5.08 -18.93 14.74
C MET A 181 -4.23 -18.08 15.71
N THR A 182 -4.40 -16.75 15.69
CA THR A 182 -3.66 -15.84 16.60
C THR A 182 -4.07 -16.07 18.05
N HIS A 183 -5.37 -16.23 18.34
CA HIS A 183 -5.84 -16.56 19.68
C HIS A 183 -5.30 -17.90 20.18
N PHE A 184 -5.19 -18.91 19.32
CA PHE A 184 -4.58 -20.18 19.66
C PHE A 184 -3.12 -20.02 20.10
N GLN A 185 -2.31 -19.28 19.32
CA GLN A 185 -0.90 -19.02 19.65
C GLN A 185 -0.75 -18.25 20.97
N LEU A 186 -1.72 -17.38 21.30
CA LEU A 186 -1.80 -16.66 22.57
C LEU A 186 -2.46 -17.48 23.71
N LYS A 187 -2.64 -18.79 23.53
CA LYS A 187 -3.21 -19.72 24.52
C LYS A 187 -4.68 -19.46 24.91
N ALA A 188 -5.41 -18.69 24.11
CA ALA A 188 -6.84 -18.43 24.29
C ALA A 188 -7.68 -19.50 23.56
N GLN A 189 -7.57 -20.76 24.00
CA GLN A 189 -8.12 -21.93 23.30
C GLN A 189 -9.63 -21.88 23.01
N PRO A 190 -10.51 -21.52 23.98
CA PRO A 190 -11.94 -21.47 23.71
C PRO A 190 -12.28 -20.46 22.61
N LYS A 191 -11.67 -19.26 22.69
CA LYS A 191 -11.87 -18.19 21.71
C LYS A 191 -11.43 -18.60 20.30
N ALA A 192 -10.31 -19.33 20.19
CA ALA A 192 -9.81 -19.84 18.93
C ALA A 192 -10.78 -20.86 18.30
N ALA A 193 -11.30 -21.78 19.10
CA ALA A 193 -12.27 -22.78 18.65
C ALA A 193 -13.58 -22.14 18.17
N ASP A 194 -14.16 -21.23 18.96
CA ASP A 194 -15.40 -20.52 18.62
C ASP A 194 -15.28 -19.77 17.29
N LEU A 195 -14.15 -19.08 17.08
CA LEU A 195 -13.89 -18.34 15.85
C LEU A 195 -13.72 -19.28 14.65
N LEU A 196 -13.02 -20.40 14.82
CA LEU A 196 -12.85 -21.39 13.74
C LEU A 196 -14.19 -22.01 13.34
N GLU A 197 -15.03 -22.40 14.31
CA GLU A 197 -16.37 -22.92 14.04
C GLU A 197 -17.23 -21.89 13.31
N LYS A 198 -17.18 -20.62 13.73
CA LYS A 198 -17.86 -19.52 13.06
C LYS A 198 -17.41 -19.35 11.61
N VAL A 199 -16.10 -19.38 11.35
CA VAL A 199 -15.54 -19.29 9.98
C VAL A 199 -16.08 -20.42 9.12
N LYS A 200 -16.06 -21.67 9.62
CA LYS A 200 -16.58 -22.84 8.90
C LYS A 200 -18.07 -22.71 8.59
N SER A 201 -18.88 -22.31 9.57
CA SER A 201 -20.32 -22.09 9.39
C SER A 201 -20.65 -21.05 8.32
N ILE A 202 -19.84 -19.98 8.22
CA ILE A 202 -20.00 -18.96 7.17
C ILE A 202 -19.54 -19.51 5.81
N ALA A 203 -18.40 -20.20 5.77
CA ALA A 203 -17.86 -20.79 4.54
C ALA A 203 -18.80 -21.85 3.94
N ASP A 204 -19.40 -22.72 4.76
CA ASP A 204 -20.34 -23.76 4.32
C ASP A 204 -21.63 -23.18 3.70
N LYS A 205 -22.02 -21.96 4.10
CA LYS A 205 -23.19 -21.25 3.57
C LYS A 205 -22.85 -20.38 2.35
N ALA A 206 -21.58 -20.23 2.00
CA ALA A 206 -21.16 -19.38 0.91
C ALA A 206 -21.59 -19.98 -0.44
N LYS A 207 -22.15 -19.14 -1.31
CA LYS A 207 -22.60 -19.56 -2.65
C LYS A 207 -21.43 -19.81 -3.61
N GLN A 208 -20.29 -19.21 -3.35
CA GLN A 208 -19.10 -19.28 -4.20
C GLN A 208 -17.97 -19.94 -3.41
N LYS A 209 -17.23 -20.81 -4.09
CA LYS A 209 -16.08 -21.49 -3.49
C LYS A 209 -14.88 -20.55 -3.44
N ASP A 210 -14.25 -20.46 -2.28
CA ASP A 210 -13.03 -19.71 -2.06
C ASP A 210 -11.89 -20.67 -1.70
N THR A 211 -11.09 -21.03 -2.70
CA THR A 211 -10.00 -21.99 -2.54
C THR A 211 -8.90 -21.50 -1.62
N GLU A 212 -8.75 -20.18 -1.49
CA GLU A 212 -7.74 -19.58 -0.63
C GLU A 212 -8.17 -19.69 0.83
N LEU A 213 -9.42 -19.30 1.12
CA LEU A 213 -10.02 -19.49 2.44
C LEU A 213 -10.04 -20.96 2.86
N ASP A 214 -10.38 -21.88 1.95
CA ASP A 214 -10.32 -23.33 2.21
C ASP A 214 -8.92 -23.77 2.68
N GLY A 215 -7.87 -23.19 2.09
CA GLY A 215 -6.48 -23.42 2.50
C GLY A 215 -6.21 -22.93 3.92
N PHE A 216 -6.67 -21.73 4.27
CA PHE A 216 -6.51 -21.17 5.61
C PHE A 216 -7.30 -21.93 6.67
N ILE A 217 -8.52 -22.39 6.36
CA ILE A 217 -9.32 -23.21 7.27
C ILE A 217 -8.58 -24.51 7.58
N LYS A 218 -8.08 -25.21 6.57
CA LYS A 218 -7.30 -26.45 6.76
C LYS A 218 -6.05 -26.22 7.62
N GLU A 219 -5.38 -25.09 7.41
CA GLU A 219 -4.24 -24.71 8.25
C GLU A 219 -4.66 -24.50 9.71
N ALA A 220 -5.74 -23.73 9.92
CA ALA A 220 -6.26 -23.45 11.25
C ALA A 220 -6.75 -24.71 11.97
N GLU A 221 -7.40 -25.64 11.26
CA GLU A 221 -7.80 -26.94 11.80
C GLU A 221 -6.58 -27.77 12.21
N SER A 222 -5.57 -27.86 11.35
CA SER A 222 -4.32 -28.55 11.68
C SER A 222 -3.61 -27.95 12.90
N LEU A 223 -3.73 -26.65 13.13
CA LEU A 223 -3.13 -25.98 14.28
C LEU A 223 -3.96 -26.18 15.56
N ILE A 224 -5.27 -25.96 15.48
CA ILE A 224 -6.17 -25.86 16.64
C ILE A 224 -6.64 -27.24 17.13
N GLN A 225 -6.82 -28.20 16.22
CA GLN A 225 -7.35 -29.53 16.53
C GLN A 225 -6.26 -30.61 16.68
N SER A 226 -4.98 -30.25 16.51
CA SER A 226 -3.88 -31.18 16.81
C SER A 226 -3.83 -31.46 18.32
N PRO A 227 -3.73 -32.72 18.77
CA PRO A 227 -3.54 -33.01 20.19
C PRO A 227 -2.24 -32.35 20.67
N PRO A 228 -2.22 -31.77 21.89
CA PRO A 228 -1.03 -31.12 22.42
C PRO A 228 0.11 -32.14 22.39
N HIS A 229 1.23 -31.79 21.75
CA HIS A 229 2.37 -32.69 21.57
C HIS A 229 2.65 -33.45 22.87
N GLY A 230 2.47 -34.77 22.79
CA GLY A 230 2.74 -35.69 23.88
C GLY A 230 4.18 -35.52 24.35
N LYS A 231 4.32 -35.43 25.67
CA LYS A 231 5.56 -35.78 26.36
C LYS A 231 6.12 -37.06 25.73
N LYS A 232 7.33 -36.97 25.17
CA LYS A 232 8.26 -38.10 25.09
C LYS A 232 9.47 -37.73 25.94
#